data_AF-X0X2C0-F1
#
_entry.id   AF-X0X2C0-F1
#
_cell.length_a   1.000
_cell.length_b   1.000
_cell.length_c   1.000
_cell.angle_alpha   90.00
_cell.angle_beta   90.00
_cell.angle_gamma   90.00
#
_symmetry.space_group_name_H-M   'P 1'
#
loop_
_entity.id
_entity.type
_entity.pdbx_description
1 polymer ?
#
loop_
_entity_poly.entity_id
_entity_poly.type
_entity_poly.pdbx_seq_one_letter_code
_entity_poly.pdbx_strand_id
1 'polypeptide(L)'
;MDAIPSDTTIEAARKQFEILRRLGPEARLKMAFELSDNLRSLVEAGVRQRHPDFDEQRVQQEVLRLMIGDELFQEVIKETGDRL
;
A
#
# COMPACT_ATOMS: atom_id res chain seq x y z
N MET A 1 19.03 3.98 -11.56
CA MET A 1 18.71 4.13 -10.12
C MET A 1 19.75 3.37 -9.35
N ASP A 2 20.46 4.02 -8.43
CA ASP A 2 21.38 3.32 -7.53
C ASP A 2 20.59 2.36 -6.63
N ALA A 3 21.04 1.12 -6.55
CA ALA A 3 20.34 0.06 -5.81
C ALA A 3 20.40 0.25 -4.27
N ILE A 4 21.15 1.24 -3.79
CA ILE A 4 21.34 1.56 -2.37
C ILE A 4 21.04 3.06 -2.19
N PRO A 5 20.14 3.44 -1.27
CA PRO A 5 19.88 4.84 -0.93
C PRO A 5 21.13 5.59 -0.45
N SER A 6 21.21 6.89 -0.72
CA SER A 6 22.38 7.73 -0.36
C SER A 6 22.59 7.92 1.14
N ASP A 7 21.56 7.69 1.95
CA ASP A 7 21.58 7.70 3.42
C ASP A 7 21.86 6.32 4.04
N THR A 8 22.16 5.30 3.21
CA THR A 8 22.37 3.92 3.64
C THR A 8 23.80 3.47 3.29
N THR A 9 24.56 3.03 4.30
CA THR A 9 25.90 2.48 4.04
C THR A 9 25.82 1.13 3.32
N ILE A 10 26.86 0.79 2.57
CA ILE A 10 26.93 -0.49 1.84
C ILE A 10 26.87 -1.67 2.81
N GLU A 11 27.50 -1.57 3.98
CA GLU A 11 27.44 -2.60 5.02
C GLU A 11 26.01 -2.81 5.53
N ALA A 12 25.26 -1.73 5.77
CA ALA A 12 23.87 -1.80 6.23
C ALA A 12 22.97 -2.48 5.18
N ALA A 13 23.07 -2.07 3.91
CA ALA A 13 22.33 -2.68 2.81
C ALA A 13 22.66 -4.17 2.67
N ARG A 14 23.95 -4.55 2.72
CA ARG A 14 24.38 -5.96 2.68
C ARG A 14 23.76 -6.76 3.83
N LYS A 15 23.74 -6.22 5.04
CA LYS A 15 23.19 -6.91 6.20
C LYS A 15 21.68 -7.11 6.08
N GLN A 16 20.96 -6.10 5.58
CA GLN A 16 19.52 -6.21 5.30
C GLN A 16 19.23 -7.34 4.31
N PHE A 17 19.94 -7.40 3.17
CA PHE A 17 19.74 -8.46 2.18
C PHE A 17 20.11 -9.85 2.73
N GLU A 18 21.17 -9.97 3.53
CA GLU A 18 21.54 -11.22 4.22
C GLU A 18 20.39 -11.72 5.10
N ILE A 19 19.81 -10.85 5.93
CA ILE A 19 18.70 -11.20 6.82
C ILE A 19 17.46 -11.57 6.01
N LEU A 20 17.08 -10.77 5.02
CA LEU A 20 15.91 -11.04 4.17
C LEU A 20 16.02 -12.38 3.45
N ARG A 21 17.21 -12.76 2.97
CA ARG A 21 17.44 -14.07 2.34
C ARG A 21 17.31 -15.23 3.33
N ARG A 22 17.72 -15.04 4.58
CA ARG A 22 17.63 -16.07 5.63
C ARG A 22 16.21 -16.33 6.12
N LEU A 23 15.30 -15.37 6.00
CA LEU A 23 13.90 -15.53 6.42
C LEU A 23 13.15 -16.59 5.61
N GLY A 24 13.58 -16.88 4.38
CA GLY A 24 12.87 -17.79 3.49
C GLY A 24 11.63 -17.17 2.84
N PRO A 25 11.05 -17.83 1.83
CA PRO A 25 9.94 -17.28 1.05
C PRO A 25 8.65 -17.10 1.86
N GLU A 26 8.33 -18.00 2.79
CA GLU A 26 7.09 -17.97 3.58
C GLU A 26 7.05 -16.77 4.52
N ALA A 27 8.13 -16.53 5.28
CA ALA A 27 8.21 -15.38 6.17
C ALA A 27 8.22 -14.06 5.39
N ARG A 28 8.85 -14.03 4.21
CA ARG A 28 8.81 -12.87 3.32
C ARG A 28 7.41 -12.58 2.80
N LEU A 29 6.64 -13.62 2.44
CA LEU A 29 5.27 -13.46 2.01
C LEU A 29 4.37 -12.97 3.16
N LYS A 30 4.56 -13.50 4.37
CA LYS A 30 3.86 -13.01 5.57
C LYS A 30 4.12 -11.52 5.80
N MET A 31 5.39 -11.09 5.78
CA MET A 31 5.74 -9.67 5.89
C MET A 31 5.09 -8.83 4.78
N ALA A 32 5.04 -9.34 3.55
CA ALA A 32 4.40 -8.62 2.44
C ALA A 32 2.89 -8.41 2.67
N PHE A 33 2.19 -9.40 3.23
CA PHE A 33 0.79 -9.25 3.61
C PHE A 33 0.60 -8.24 4.75
N GLU A 34 1.41 -8.33 5.81
CA GLU A 34 1.39 -7.37 6.92
C GLU A 34 1.66 -5.93 6.44
N LEU A 35 2.65 -5.74 5.55
CA LEU A 35 2.94 -4.44 4.95
C LEU A 35 1.78 -3.94 4.08
N SER A 36 1.11 -4.82 3.34
CA SER A 36 -0.04 -4.46 2.52
C SER A 36 -1.23 -4.02 3.35
N ASP A 37 -1.50 -4.70 4.46
CA ASP A 37 -2.58 -4.33 5.40
C ASP A 37 -2.28 -2.98 6.06
N ASN A 38 -1.04 -2.77 6.53
CA ASN A 38 -0.60 -1.49 7.09
C ASN A 38 -0.74 -0.34 6.08
N LEU A 39 -0.36 -0.57 4.82
CA LEU A 39 -0.51 0.43 3.77
C LEU A 39 -1.98 0.81 3.56
N ARG A 40 -2.90 -0.16 3.52
CA ARG A 40 -4.34 0.12 3.40
C ARG A 40 -4.86 0.98 4.55
N SER A 41 -4.48 0.65 5.79
CA SER A 41 -4.87 1.45 6.97
C SER A 41 -4.30 2.87 6.93
N LEU A 42 -3.06 3.06 6.47
CA LEU A 42 -2.45 4.38 6.33
C LEU A 42 -3.14 5.21 5.24
N VAL A 43 -3.48 4.60 4.10
CA VAL A 43 -4.21 5.28 3.02
C VAL A 43 -5.59 5.73 3.51
N GLU A 44 -6.33 4.85 4.18
CA GLU A 44 -7.64 5.17 4.74
C GLU A 44 -7.56 6.33 5.75
N ALA A 45 -6.62 6.28 6.70
CA ALA A 45 -6.40 7.35 7.65
C ALA A 45 -6.07 8.68 6.95
N GLY A 46 -5.22 8.63 5.91
CA GLY A 46 -4.88 9.80 5.10
C GLY A 46 -6.04 10.36 4.28
N VAL A 47 -6.99 9.52 3.84
CA VAL A 47 -8.24 9.96 3.19
C VAL A 47 -9.12 10.67 4.21
N ARG A 48 -9.40 10.05 5.36
CA ARG A 48 -10.22 10.66 6.44
C ARG A 48 -9.66 11.99 6.93
N GLN A 49 -8.33 12.09 7.03
CA GLN A 49 -7.67 13.33 7.43
C GLN A 49 -7.89 14.47 6.41
N ARG A 50 -7.87 14.17 5.11
CA ARG A 50 -8.05 15.18 4.05
C ARG A 50 -9.51 15.49 3.75
N HIS A 51 -10.41 14.56 4.04
CA HIS A 51 -11.84 14.62 3.75
C HIS A 51 -12.67 14.30 5.00
N PRO A 52 -12.66 15.18 6.02
CA PRO A 52 -13.35 14.92 7.30
C PRO A 52 -14.88 14.87 7.18
N ASP A 53 -15.44 15.35 6.07
CA ASP A 53 -16.86 15.36 5.73
C ASP A 53 -17.33 14.10 4.99
N PHE A 54 -16.41 13.22 4.57
CA PHE A 54 -16.77 11.98 3.90
C PHE A 54 -17.41 11.00 4.87
N ASP A 55 -18.51 10.38 4.43
CA ASP A 55 -19.02 9.19 5.06
C ASP A 55 -18.13 7.97 4.77
N GLU A 56 -18.44 6.86 5.41
CA GLU A 56 -17.66 5.63 5.30
C GLU A 56 -17.58 5.11 3.86
N GLN A 57 -18.67 5.22 3.11
CA GLN A 57 -18.75 4.75 1.74
C GLN A 57 -17.83 5.59 0.84
N ARG A 58 -17.86 6.92 0.97
CA ARG A 58 -16.99 7.83 0.23
C ARG A 58 -15.52 7.61 0.57
N VAL A 59 -15.20 7.32 1.84
CA VAL A 59 -13.82 6.95 2.22
C VAL A 59 -13.40 5.67 1.50
N GLN A 60 -14.22 4.62 1.49
CA GLN A 60 -13.90 3.35 0.85
C GLN A 60 -13.71 3.50 -0.67
N GLN A 61 -14.58 4.27 -1.33
CA GLN A 61 -14.45 4.58 -2.76
C GLN A 61 -13.15 5.33 -3.06
N GLU A 62 -12.80 6.34 -2.27
CA GLU A 62 -11.59 7.12 -2.47
C GLU A 62 -10.32 6.31 -2.18
N VAL A 63 -10.33 5.45 -1.16
CA VAL A 63 -9.24 4.49 -0.90
C VAL A 63 -9.07 3.55 -2.08
N LEU A 64 -10.16 2.97 -2.59
CA LEU A 64 -10.12 2.08 -3.75
C LEU A 64 -9.53 2.80 -4.97
N ARG A 65 -10.01 4.01 -5.28
CA ARG A 65 -9.51 4.85 -6.37
C ARG A 65 -8.00 5.07 -6.27
N LEU A 66 -7.48 5.37 -5.09
CA LEU A 66 -6.04 5.55 -4.85
C LEU A 66 -5.24 4.25 -5.02
N MET A 67 -5.83 3.09 -4.70
CA MET A 67 -5.15 1.80 -4.80
C MET A 67 -5.04 1.26 -6.23
N ILE A 68 -6.10 1.36 -7.03
CA ILE A 68 -6.15 0.80 -8.38
C ILE A 68 -5.94 1.85 -9.49
N GLY A 69 -5.96 3.14 -9.13
CA GLY A 69 -5.85 4.25 -10.06
C GLY A 69 -7.19 4.61 -10.72
N ASP A 70 -7.22 5.80 -11.33
CA ASP A 70 -8.46 6.38 -11.86
C ASP A 70 -9.08 5.54 -12.97
N GLU A 71 -8.29 5.01 -13.90
CA GLU A 71 -8.78 4.24 -15.04
C GLU A 71 -9.57 3.00 -14.59
N LEU A 72 -8.94 2.14 -13.78
CA LEU A 72 -9.59 0.94 -13.25
C LEU A 72 -10.74 1.26 -12.31
N PHE A 73 -10.63 2.34 -11.52
CA PHE A 73 -11.73 2.77 -10.66
C PHE A 73 -12.98 3.16 -11.45
N GLN A 74 -12.82 3.87 -12.57
CA GLN A 74 -13.94 4.20 -13.44
C GLN A 74 -14.57 2.95 -14.07
N GLU A 75 -13.78 1.94 -14.43
CA GLU A 75 -14.31 0.66 -14.93
C GLU A 75 -15.13 -0.06 -13.85
N VAL A 76 -14.60 -0.16 -12.64
CA VAL A 76 -15.26 -0.80 -11.49
C VAL A 76 -16.59 -0.11 -11.13
N ILE A 77 -16.60 1.22 -11.07
CA ILE A 77 -17.82 1.99 -10.77
C ILE A 77 -18.87 1.86 -11.89
N LYS A 78 -18.45 1.82 -13.16
CA LYS A 78 -19.39 1.58 -14.28
C LYS A 78 -20.08 0.23 -14.17
N GLU A 79 -19.33 -0.81 -13.77
CA GLU A 79 -19.86 -2.17 -13.66
C GLU A 79 -20.73 -2.35 -12.42
N THR A 80 -20.36 -1.72 -11.29
CA THR A 80 -20.99 -1.97 -9.99
C THR A 80 -22.02 -0.91 -9.59
N GLY A 81 -22.00 0.27 -10.22
CA GLY A 81 -22.74 1.47 -9.80
C GLY A 81 -22.24 2.03 -8.46
N ASP A 82 -23.05 2.83 -7.77
CA ASP A 82 -22.77 3.36 -6.43
C ASP A 82 -22.89 2.29 -5.31
N ARG A 83 -22.77 1.00 -5.64
CA ARG A 83 -22.95 -0.13 -4.69
C ARG A 83 -21.68 -0.51 -3.93
N LEU A 84 -20.59 0.24 -4.14
CA LEU A 84 -19.34 0.17 -3.38
C LEU A 84 -19.39 1.15 -2.23
#